data_AF-A0A2E4MBN6-F1
#
_entry.id   AF-A0A2E4MBN6-F1
#
_cell.length_a   1.000
_cell.length_b   1.000
_cell.length_c   1.000
_cell.angle_alpha   90.00
_cell.angle_beta   90.00
_cell.angle_gamma   90.00
#
_symmetry.space_group_name_H-M   'P 1'
#
loop_
_entity.id
_entity.type
_entity.pdbx_description
1 polymer ?
#
loop_
_entity_poly.entity_id
_entity_poly.type
_entity_poly.pdbx_seq_one_letter_code
_entity_poly.pdbx_strand_id
1 'polypeptide(L)'
;MKPIYKSVVVAVITTASLCISADALARDIYVNNQIGSDFLDGFSEDRGQGKIGPVKTITRALALARRGDNIVLANTGQSYQESISIQGARHNGLKKKPFLIVGNGATLDGTRTIKPEEWDIVGNAVFEMTPRETTRTLLYLDGKPATSVAVNKDATKVPELAPNQWCIYRGRIYFKCEEGKIPLDYELSLTDLQVGISIYNVRGLIISDLTIQGFRQDGINAHDNVFECELAELRVR
;
A
#
# COMPACT_ATOMS: atom_id res chain seq x y z
N MET A 1 -34.11 -84.36 14.14
CA MET A 1 -32.97 -83.44 14.26
C MET A 1 -32.90 -82.58 12.99
N LYS A 2 -33.18 -81.27 13.09
CA LYS A 2 -33.11 -80.30 11.97
C LYS A 2 -31.89 -79.39 12.20
N PRO A 3 -31.10 -79.04 11.18
CA PRO A 3 -29.95 -78.15 11.35
C PRO A 3 -30.41 -76.69 11.36
N ILE A 4 -29.86 -75.92 12.29
CA ILE A 4 -30.06 -74.47 12.40
C ILE A 4 -28.98 -73.79 11.54
N TYR A 5 -29.38 -73.20 10.42
CA TYR A 5 -28.51 -72.33 9.63
C TYR A 5 -28.44 -70.96 10.31
N LYS A 6 -27.26 -70.61 10.85
CA LYS A 6 -26.97 -69.24 11.30
C LYS A 6 -26.67 -68.37 10.08
N SER A 7 -27.58 -67.47 9.76
CA SER A 7 -27.34 -66.43 8.75
C SER A 7 -26.40 -65.37 9.34
N VAL A 8 -25.24 -65.18 8.72
CA VAL A 8 -24.33 -64.07 9.03
C VAL A 8 -24.78 -62.88 8.19
N VAL A 9 -25.30 -61.84 8.85
CA VAL A 9 -25.57 -60.55 8.23
C VAL A 9 -24.30 -59.72 8.32
N VAL A 10 -23.60 -59.55 7.20
CA VAL A 10 -22.50 -58.57 7.08
C VAL A 10 -23.13 -57.22 6.80
N ALA A 11 -23.16 -56.35 7.81
CA ALA A 11 -23.57 -54.96 7.65
C ALA A 11 -22.41 -54.18 7.00
N VAL A 12 -22.56 -53.84 5.72
CA VAL A 12 -21.68 -52.90 5.03
C VAL A 12 -22.11 -51.49 5.43
N ILE A 13 -21.36 -50.86 6.33
CA ILE A 13 -21.54 -49.46 6.70
C ILE A 13 -20.80 -48.63 5.66
N THR A 14 -21.52 -48.13 4.65
CA THR A 14 -21.03 -47.06 3.76
C THR A 14 -21.06 -45.75 4.54
N THR A 15 -19.91 -45.33 5.06
CA THR A 15 -19.70 -44.00 5.65
C THR A 15 -19.72 -42.98 4.52
N ALA A 16 -20.88 -42.38 4.27
CA ALA A 16 -20.98 -41.20 3.42
C ALA A 16 -20.32 -40.02 4.16
N SER A 17 -19.06 -39.73 3.83
CA SER A 17 -18.39 -38.51 4.29
C SER A 17 -19.13 -37.30 3.72
N LEU A 18 -20.01 -36.68 4.50
CA LEU A 18 -20.47 -35.33 4.26
C LEU A 18 -19.23 -34.42 4.35
N CYS A 19 -18.62 -34.13 3.20
CA CYS A 19 -17.80 -32.93 3.04
C CYS A 19 -18.75 -31.74 3.16
N ILE A 20 -19.03 -31.32 4.40
CA ILE A 20 -19.58 -29.99 4.66
C ILE A 20 -18.52 -29.05 4.09
N SER A 21 -18.77 -28.50 2.90
CA SER A 21 -18.04 -27.34 2.44
C SER A 21 -18.28 -26.27 3.49
N ALA A 22 -17.29 -26.06 4.36
CA ALA A 22 -17.24 -24.85 5.15
C ALA A 22 -17.30 -23.74 4.11
N ASP A 23 -18.44 -23.06 3.99
CA ASP A 23 -18.48 -21.74 3.42
C ASP A 23 -17.43 -20.97 4.19
N ALA A 24 -16.25 -20.81 3.58
CA ALA A 24 -15.10 -20.24 4.24
C ALA A 24 -15.53 -18.83 4.62
N LEU A 25 -15.80 -18.63 5.92
CA LEU A 25 -16.06 -17.31 6.45
C LEU A 25 -14.89 -16.45 6.00
N ALA A 26 -15.21 -15.29 5.43
CA ALA A 26 -14.14 -14.36 5.08
C ALA A 26 -13.55 -13.92 6.38
N ARG A 27 -12.23 -13.97 6.42
CA ARG A 27 -11.48 -13.59 7.58
C ARG A 27 -11.14 -12.13 7.42
N ASP A 28 -11.24 -11.41 8.52
CA ASP A 28 -10.66 -10.09 8.62
C ASP A 28 -9.16 -10.26 8.88
N ILE A 29 -8.38 -9.56 8.06
CA ILE A 29 -6.93 -9.47 8.18
C ILE A 29 -6.61 -8.02 8.54
N TYR A 30 -6.25 -7.82 9.80
CA TYR A 30 -5.99 -6.50 10.36
C TYR A 30 -4.57 -6.04 10.08
N VAL A 31 -4.44 -4.78 9.68
CA VAL A 31 -3.16 -4.12 9.39
C VAL A 31 -3.05 -2.89 10.26
N ASN A 32 -1.91 -2.74 10.94
CA ASN A 32 -1.61 -1.55 11.73
C ASN A 32 -0.11 -1.24 11.64
N ASN A 33 0.24 -0.14 10.97
CA ASN A 33 1.62 0.27 10.74
C ASN A 33 2.38 0.71 12.01
N GLN A 34 1.69 0.94 13.13
CA GLN A 34 2.31 1.35 14.39
C GLN A 34 2.55 0.18 15.36
N ILE A 35 1.50 -0.59 15.67
CA ILE A 35 1.58 -1.66 16.70
C ILE A 35 1.80 -3.05 16.11
N GLY A 36 1.57 -3.20 14.80
CA GLY A 36 1.62 -4.47 14.09
C GLY A 36 3.03 -4.98 13.81
N SER A 37 3.10 -6.25 13.41
CA SER A 37 4.34 -6.90 12.98
C SER A 37 4.02 -7.98 11.95
N ASP A 38 4.81 -8.05 10.88
CA ASP A 38 4.57 -9.03 9.80
C ASP A 38 4.86 -10.49 10.22
N PHE A 39 5.38 -10.68 11.44
CA PHE A 39 5.49 -11.98 12.09
C PHE A 39 4.20 -12.43 12.80
N LEU A 40 3.21 -11.55 12.96
CA LEU A 40 1.90 -11.86 13.52
C LEU A 40 0.97 -12.48 12.46
N ASP A 41 -0.15 -13.03 12.93
CA ASP A 41 -1.10 -13.78 12.11
C ASP A 41 -2.11 -12.90 11.37
N GLY A 42 -2.29 -11.65 11.77
CA GLY A 42 -3.22 -10.70 11.19
C GLY A 42 -4.68 -10.92 11.57
N PHE A 43 -5.02 -11.87 12.45
CA PHE A 43 -6.41 -12.24 12.75
C PHE A 43 -6.97 -11.57 14.00
N SER A 44 -6.29 -10.54 14.51
CA SER A 44 -6.77 -9.73 15.63
C SER A 44 -6.33 -8.29 15.42
N GLU A 45 -7.23 -7.35 15.72
CA GLU A 45 -6.96 -5.91 15.63
C GLU A 45 -5.93 -5.46 16.67
N ASP A 46 -6.02 -6.01 17.87
CA ASP A 46 -5.12 -5.75 18.98
C ASP A 46 -3.99 -6.77 19.08
N ARG A 47 -2.89 -6.33 19.68
CA ARG A 47 -1.75 -7.21 19.96
C ARG A 47 -2.06 -8.15 21.12
N GLY A 48 -2.02 -9.45 20.84
CA GLY A 48 -2.16 -10.50 21.84
C GLY A 48 -0.82 -11.10 22.26
N GLN A 49 -0.88 -12.28 22.89
CA GLN A 49 0.31 -13.05 23.22
C GLN A 49 0.83 -13.83 22.00
N GLY A 50 2.15 -14.02 21.92
CA GLY A 50 2.78 -14.81 20.87
C GLY A 50 2.64 -14.17 19.48
N LYS A 51 2.01 -14.89 18.54
CA LYS A 51 1.84 -14.48 17.14
C LYS A 51 0.48 -13.82 16.84
N ILE A 52 -0.28 -13.48 17.87
CA ILE A 52 -1.63 -12.92 17.72
C ILE A 52 -1.53 -11.39 17.56
N GLY A 53 -2.15 -10.85 16.52
CA GLY A 53 -2.32 -9.41 16.34
C GLY A 53 -2.18 -8.96 14.89
N PRO A 54 -2.24 -7.65 14.64
CA PRO A 54 -2.28 -7.12 13.28
C PRO A 54 -0.92 -7.26 12.60
N VAL A 55 -0.93 -7.52 11.29
CA VAL A 55 0.30 -7.40 10.51
C VAL A 55 0.68 -5.93 10.37
N LYS A 56 1.96 -5.65 10.10
CA LYS A 56 2.44 -4.27 9.99
C LYS A 56 2.13 -3.69 8.62
N THR A 57 2.31 -4.50 7.58
CA THR A 57 2.27 -4.05 6.19
C THR A 57 1.04 -4.54 5.45
N ILE A 58 0.56 -3.73 4.52
CA ILE A 58 -0.52 -4.11 3.59
C ILE A 58 -0.05 -5.26 2.70
N THR A 59 1.23 -5.22 2.30
CA THR A 59 1.89 -6.30 1.54
C THR A 59 1.78 -7.65 2.24
N ARG A 60 2.01 -7.68 3.56
CA ARG A 60 1.88 -8.92 4.33
C ARG A 60 0.43 -9.40 4.40
N ALA A 61 -0.53 -8.49 4.57
CA ALA A 61 -1.95 -8.85 4.59
C ALA A 61 -2.40 -9.49 3.28
N LEU A 62 -2.01 -8.91 2.13
CA LEU A 62 -2.26 -9.49 0.80
C LEU A 62 -1.67 -10.90 0.67
N ALA A 63 -0.46 -11.13 1.19
CA ALA A 63 0.17 -12.45 1.15
C ALA A 63 -0.60 -13.51 1.97
N LEU A 64 -1.21 -13.11 3.10
CA LEU A 64 -2.04 -13.98 3.96
C LEU A 64 -3.44 -14.22 3.39
N ALA A 65 -3.94 -13.26 2.61
CA ALA A 65 -5.29 -13.24 2.13
C ALA A 65 -5.61 -14.38 1.16
N ARG A 66 -6.87 -14.80 1.22
CA ARG A 66 -7.50 -15.74 0.30
C ARG A 66 -8.73 -15.08 -0.32
N ARG A 67 -9.33 -15.80 -1.26
CA ARG A 67 -10.50 -15.33 -2.00
C ARG A 67 -11.64 -14.94 -1.06
N GLY A 68 -12.18 -13.75 -1.29
CA GLY A 68 -13.28 -13.19 -0.51
C GLY A 68 -12.91 -12.74 0.91
N ASP A 69 -11.65 -12.80 1.34
CA ASP A 69 -11.20 -12.23 2.62
C ASP A 69 -11.32 -10.70 2.63
N ASN A 70 -11.23 -10.12 3.83
CA ASN A 70 -11.21 -8.69 4.05
C ASN A 70 -9.85 -8.27 4.61
N ILE A 71 -9.27 -7.21 4.07
CA ILE A 71 -8.11 -6.53 4.65
C ILE A 71 -8.63 -5.24 5.30
N VAL A 72 -8.39 -5.08 6.60
CA VAL A 72 -8.89 -3.94 7.38
C VAL A 72 -7.71 -3.14 7.88
N LEU A 73 -7.56 -1.90 7.38
CA LEU A 73 -6.47 -1.02 7.77
C LEU A 73 -6.86 -0.21 9.01
N ALA A 74 -5.98 -0.13 9.98
CA ALA A 74 -6.12 0.81 11.08
C ALA A 74 -5.75 2.23 10.61
N ASN A 75 -6.57 3.22 10.93
CA ASN A 75 -6.22 4.62 10.78
C ASN A 75 -5.47 5.09 12.02
N THR A 76 -4.15 5.10 11.92
CA THR A 76 -3.24 5.42 13.03
C THR A 76 -2.81 6.89 13.05
N GLY A 77 -3.30 7.70 12.10
CA GLY A 77 -2.78 9.04 11.82
C GLY A 77 -1.42 9.06 11.13
N GLN A 78 -0.73 7.92 10.98
CA GLN A 78 0.49 7.79 10.18
C GLN A 78 0.20 7.12 8.84
N SER A 79 0.75 7.68 7.77
CA SER A 79 0.59 7.13 6.42
C SER A 79 1.25 5.75 6.28
N TYR A 80 0.63 4.90 5.47
CA TYR A 80 1.21 3.67 4.96
C TYR A 80 2.09 4.03 3.74
N GLN A 81 3.42 3.92 3.90
CA GLN A 81 4.39 4.16 2.83
C GLN A 81 4.61 2.88 2.00
N GLU A 82 3.56 2.44 1.29
CA GLU A 82 3.56 1.21 0.50
C GLU A 82 2.84 1.42 -0.85
N SER A 83 3.12 0.53 -1.79
CA SER A 83 2.27 0.32 -2.98
C SER A 83 1.46 -0.95 -2.81
N ILE A 84 0.18 -0.91 -3.15
CA ILE A 84 -0.73 -2.06 -3.08
C ILE A 84 -0.78 -2.71 -4.47
N SER A 85 -0.34 -3.97 -4.57
CA SER A 85 -0.44 -4.75 -5.81
C SER A 85 -1.41 -5.91 -5.64
N ILE A 86 -2.58 -5.79 -6.23
CA ILE A 86 -3.66 -6.77 -6.15
C ILE A 86 -3.67 -7.56 -7.45
N GLN A 87 -3.26 -8.82 -7.38
CA GLN A 87 -3.07 -9.64 -8.57
C GLN A 87 -3.70 -11.03 -8.45
N GLY A 88 -4.39 -11.42 -9.51
CA GLY A 88 -4.77 -12.80 -9.80
C GLY A 88 -5.83 -13.39 -8.88
N ALA A 89 -6.12 -14.67 -9.12
CA ALA A 89 -7.28 -15.34 -8.55
C ALA A 89 -7.30 -15.41 -7.02
N ARG A 90 -6.16 -15.23 -6.32
CA ARG A 90 -6.10 -15.21 -4.86
C ARG A 90 -6.89 -14.05 -4.25
N HIS A 91 -6.88 -12.90 -4.91
CA HIS A 91 -7.54 -11.68 -4.45
C HIS A 91 -8.92 -11.48 -5.09
N ASN A 92 -9.48 -12.53 -5.70
CA ASN A 92 -10.83 -12.47 -6.23
C ASN A 92 -11.86 -12.60 -5.11
N GLY A 93 -12.98 -11.93 -5.31
CA GLY A 93 -14.23 -12.30 -4.66
C GLY A 93 -14.71 -13.72 -5.02
N LEU A 94 -15.70 -14.14 -4.26
CA LEU A 94 -16.59 -15.26 -4.50
C LEU A 94 -17.94 -14.74 -4.98
N LYS A 95 -18.77 -15.61 -5.58
CA LYS A 95 -20.03 -15.24 -6.24
C LYS A 95 -20.99 -14.37 -5.42
N LYS A 96 -20.97 -14.50 -4.09
CA LYS A 96 -21.81 -13.73 -3.17
C LYS A 96 -20.99 -12.92 -2.16
N LYS A 97 -19.67 -12.83 -2.34
CA LYS A 97 -18.77 -12.25 -1.35
C LYS A 97 -17.56 -11.61 -2.01
N PRO A 98 -17.49 -10.27 -2.11
CA PRO A 98 -16.31 -9.60 -2.66
C PRO A 98 -15.07 -9.85 -1.79
N PHE A 99 -13.90 -9.64 -2.37
CA PHE A 99 -12.67 -9.41 -1.61
C PHE A 99 -12.62 -7.93 -1.23
N LEU A 100 -12.36 -7.62 0.04
CA LEU A 100 -12.43 -6.24 0.54
C LEU A 100 -11.06 -5.71 0.95
N ILE A 101 -10.80 -4.44 0.65
CA ILE A 101 -9.77 -3.63 1.33
C ILE A 101 -10.48 -2.42 1.92
N VAL A 102 -10.58 -2.38 3.25
CA VAL A 102 -11.25 -1.32 4.01
C VAL A 102 -10.20 -0.42 4.63
N GLY A 103 -10.12 0.82 4.16
CA GLY A 103 -9.09 1.77 4.57
C GLY A 103 -9.32 2.48 5.89
N ASN A 104 -10.58 2.60 6.36
CA ASN A 104 -10.96 3.33 7.58
C ASN A 104 -10.40 4.77 7.66
N GLY A 105 -10.23 5.42 6.52
CA GLY A 105 -9.70 6.78 6.40
C GLY A 105 -8.18 6.85 6.46
N ALA A 106 -7.48 5.72 6.37
CA ALA A 106 -6.02 5.68 6.31
C ALA A 106 -5.48 6.34 5.03
N THR A 107 -4.23 6.80 5.12
CA THR A 107 -3.49 7.40 4.00
C THR A 107 -2.48 6.41 3.45
N LEU A 108 -2.53 6.15 2.15
CA LEU A 108 -1.49 5.51 1.37
C LEU A 108 -0.61 6.60 0.74
N ASP A 109 0.68 6.61 1.03
CA ASP A 109 1.59 7.69 0.68
C ASP A 109 2.81 7.18 -0.09
N GLY A 110 2.99 7.71 -1.31
CA GLY A 110 4.11 7.35 -2.18
C GLY A 110 5.39 8.14 -1.91
N THR A 111 5.39 9.08 -0.97
CA THR A 111 6.55 9.91 -0.63
C THR A 111 7.50 9.22 0.34
N ARG A 112 8.75 9.69 0.35
CA ARG A 112 9.71 9.40 1.41
C ARG A 112 10.27 10.69 1.99
N THR A 113 10.53 10.67 3.29
CA THR A 113 11.34 11.71 3.93
C THR A 113 12.75 11.69 3.35
N ILE A 114 13.30 12.88 3.16
CA ILE A 114 14.67 13.06 2.71
C ILE A 114 15.58 13.04 3.93
N LYS A 115 16.66 12.28 3.88
CA LYS A 115 17.64 12.26 4.97
C LYS A 115 18.62 13.43 4.86
N PRO A 116 19.12 13.97 5.97
CA PRO A 116 20.06 15.08 5.97
C PRO A 116 21.30 14.83 5.09
N GLU A 117 21.83 13.62 5.13
CA GLU A 117 23.02 13.21 4.37
C GLU A 117 22.83 13.14 2.85
N GLU A 118 21.60 13.28 2.36
CA GLU A 118 21.32 13.31 0.91
C GLU A 118 21.55 14.69 0.29
N TRP A 119 21.74 15.73 1.10
CA TRP A 119 21.94 17.11 0.65
C TRP A 119 23.41 17.55 0.69
N ASP A 120 23.87 18.11 -0.42
CA ASP A 120 25.16 18.80 -0.53
C ASP A 120 24.94 20.32 -0.68
N ILE A 121 25.78 21.14 -0.05
CA ILE A 121 25.75 22.60 -0.23
C ILE A 121 26.51 23.00 -1.50
N VAL A 122 25.89 23.80 -2.37
CA VAL A 122 26.47 24.20 -3.67
C VAL A 122 26.41 25.69 -3.96
N GLY A 123 25.84 26.48 -3.05
CA GLY A 123 25.77 27.92 -3.15
C GLY A 123 25.18 28.54 -1.90
N ASN A 124 24.93 29.85 -1.95
CA ASN A 124 24.31 30.54 -0.82
C ASN A 124 22.88 30.04 -0.57
N ALA A 125 22.70 29.29 0.52
CA ALA A 125 21.45 28.62 0.90
C ALA A 125 20.87 27.71 -0.19
N VAL A 126 21.68 27.27 -1.16
CA VAL A 126 21.26 26.32 -2.20
C VAL A 126 21.90 24.97 -1.93
N PHE A 127 21.05 23.96 -1.86
CA PHE A 127 21.42 22.58 -1.62
C PHE A 127 21.01 21.73 -2.81
N GLU A 128 21.83 20.73 -3.13
CA GLU A 128 21.53 19.76 -4.17
C GLU A 128 21.48 18.33 -3.63
N MET A 129 20.73 17.47 -4.31
CA MET A 129 20.77 16.03 -4.08
C MET A 129 20.68 15.27 -5.40
N THR A 130 21.09 14.00 -5.36
CA THR A 130 20.81 13.05 -6.43
C THR A 130 19.57 12.24 -6.06
N PRO A 131 18.41 12.44 -6.73
CA PRO A 131 17.26 11.61 -6.46
C PRO A 131 17.48 10.18 -7.00
N ARG A 132 16.78 9.21 -6.43
CA ARG A 132 16.79 7.83 -6.94
C ARG A 132 16.22 7.76 -8.37
N GLU A 133 15.20 8.58 -8.62
CA GLU A 133 14.52 8.71 -9.89
C GLU A 133 14.22 10.20 -10.15
N THR A 134 14.33 10.61 -11.40
CA THR A 134 14.06 12.01 -11.82
C THR A 134 12.73 12.16 -12.54
N THR A 135 12.21 11.06 -13.10
CA THR A 135 10.98 11.07 -13.87
C THR A 135 9.77 11.24 -12.95
N ARG A 136 9.00 12.31 -13.19
CA ARG A 136 7.81 12.70 -12.43
C ARG A 136 8.07 12.85 -10.92
N THR A 137 9.27 13.26 -10.57
CA THR A 137 9.62 13.56 -9.18
C THR A 137 9.01 14.89 -8.77
N LEU A 138 8.39 14.94 -7.59
CA LEU A 138 7.94 16.17 -6.94
C LEU A 138 8.58 16.28 -5.55
N LEU A 139 9.07 17.47 -5.22
CA LEU A 139 9.47 17.84 -3.87
C LEU A 139 8.24 18.38 -3.12
N TYR A 140 8.08 17.96 -1.88
CA TYR A 140 7.08 18.45 -0.95
C TYR A 140 7.75 19.20 0.19
N LEU A 141 7.10 20.26 0.63
CA LEU A 141 7.44 21.08 1.78
C LEU A 141 6.19 21.15 2.67
N ASP A 142 6.31 20.70 3.93
CA ASP A 142 5.23 20.68 4.91
C ASP A 142 3.97 19.98 4.39
N GLY A 143 4.18 18.82 3.75
CA GLY A 143 3.11 17.99 3.18
C GLY A 143 2.44 18.55 1.92
N LYS A 144 2.94 19.64 1.35
CA LYS A 144 2.41 20.26 0.11
C LYS A 144 3.45 20.27 -1.00
N PRO A 145 3.06 20.15 -2.28
CA PRO A 145 4.02 20.31 -3.37
C PRO A 145 4.76 21.66 -3.26
N ALA A 146 6.09 21.61 -3.21
CA ALA A 146 6.93 22.79 -3.16
C ALA A 146 6.90 23.52 -4.51
N THR A 147 7.14 24.84 -4.50
CA THR A 147 7.09 25.65 -5.71
C THR A 147 8.26 25.31 -6.63
N SER A 148 7.96 24.69 -7.78
CA SER A 148 8.99 24.33 -8.76
C SER A 148 9.29 25.47 -9.73
N VAL A 149 10.56 25.64 -10.09
CA VAL A 149 11.05 26.54 -11.14
C VAL A 149 11.40 25.69 -12.36
N ALA A 150 10.75 25.97 -13.49
CA ALA A 150 11.04 25.29 -14.74
C ALA A 150 12.44 25.66 -15.23
N VAL A 151 13.23 24.66 -15.62
CA VAL A 151 14.56 24.87 -16.19
C VAL A 151 14.49 24.77 -17.71
N ASN A 152 15.01 25.78 -18.40
CA ASN A 152 15.13 25.74 -19.85
C ASN A 152 16.05 24.57 -20.28
N LYS A 153 15.68 23.86 -21.34
CA LYS A 153 16.49 22.75 -21.90
C LYS A 153 17.91 23.17 -22.26
N ASP A 154 18.09 24.42 -22.69
CA ASP A 154 19.40 24.97 -23.08
C ASP A 154 20.13 25.67 -21.93
N ALA A 155 19.63 25.58 -20.70
CA ALA A 155 20.26 26.19 -19.54
C ALA A 155 21.67 25.60 -19.30
N THR A 156 22.65 26.48 -19.12
CA THR A 156 24.04 26.12 -18.82
C THR A 156 24.35 26.15 -17.32
N LYS A 157 23.43 26.67 -16.51
CA LYS A 157 23.51 26.75 -15.05
C LYS A 157 22.13 26.58 -14.41
N VAL A 158 22.12 26.26 -13.12
CA VAL A 158 20.90 26.24 -12.30
C VAL A 158 20.24 27.63 -12.35
N PRO A 159 18.92 27.74 -12.54
CA PRO A 159 18.24 29.03 -12.48
C PRO A 159 18.36 29.66 -11.09
N GLU A 160 18.15 30.96 -11.00
CA GLU A 160 18.02 31.61 -9.70
C GLU A 160 16.74 31.13 -9.01
N LEU A 161 16.88 30.63 -7.78
CA LEU A 161 15.77 30.19 -6.94
C LEU A 161 15.49 31.24 -5.87
N ALA A 162 14.21 31.52 -5.61
CA ALA A 162 13.78 32.18 -4.39
C ALA A 162 13.76 31.17 -3.22
N PRO A 163 13.75 31.62 -1.95
CA PRO A 163 13.55 30.72 -0.81
C PRO A 163 12.31 29.83 -0.98
N ASN A 164 12.44 28.59 -0.55
CA ASN A 164 11.43 27.52 -0.63
C ASN A 164 11.05 27.10 -2.06
N GLN A 165 11.84 27.49 -3.05
CA GLN A 165 11.72 27.01 -4.42
C GLN A 165 12.73 25.90 -4.73
N TRP A 166 12.37 25.09 -5.71
CA TRP A 166 13.21 23.99 -6.17
C TRP A 166 13.18 23.83 -7.69
N CYS A 167 14.15 23.11 -8.23
CA CYS A 167 14.14 22.70 -9.63
C CYS A 167 14.87 21.38 -9.84
N ILE A 168 14.62 20.73 -10.98
CA ILE A 168 15.45 19.63 -11.48
C ILE A 168 16.36 20.17 -12.58
N TYR A 169 17.67 20.05 -12.40
CA TYR A 169 18.66 20.42 -13.40
C TYR A 169 19.69 19.31 -13.55
N ARG A 170 19.90 18.84 -14.79
CA ARG A 170 20.83 17.73 -15.13
C ARG A 170 20.69 16.50 -14.23
N GLY A 171 19.44 16.15 -13.91
CA GLY A 171 19.11 14.98 -13.11
C GLY A 171 19.33 15.13 -11.60
N ARG A 172 19.70 16.33 -11.12
CA ARG A 172 19.79 16.64 -9.69
C ARG A 172 18.64 17.54 -9.27
N ILE A 173 18.23 17.41 -8.01
CA ILE A 173 17.27 18.33 -7.38
C ILE A 173 18.07 19.43 -6.71
N TYR A 174 17.66 20.67 -6.93
CA TYR A 174 18.17 21.85 -6.24
C TYR A 174 17.03 22.45 -5.42
N PHE A 175 17.29 22.78 -4.17
CA PHE A 175 16.36 23.47 -3.28
C PHE A 175 17.05 24.66 -2.63
N LYS A 176 16.36 25.80 -2.59
CA LYS A 176 16.85 26.99 -1.89
C LYS A 176 16.13 27.16 -0.57
N CYS A 177 16.89 27.13 0.51
CA CYS A 177 16.43 27.45 1.85
C CYS A 177 16.31 28.97 2.04
N GLU A 178 15.63 29.37 3.10
CA GLU A 178 15.74 30.73 3.63
C GLU A 178 17.16 30.98 4.17
N GLU A 179 17.52 32.25 4.31
CA GLU A 179 18.85 32.61 4.78
C GLU A 179 19.10 32.11 6.22
N GLY A 180 20.25 31.48 6.43
CA GLY A 180 20.60 30.86 7.71
C GLY A 180 19.90 29.52 8.01
N LYS A 181 19.06 29.03 7.09
CA LYS A 181 18.39 27.72 7.20
C LYS A 181 19.11 26.65 6.38
N ILE A 182 18.90 25.41 6.80
CA ILE A 182 19.35 24.19 6.10
C ILE A 182 18.15 23.30 5.78
N PRO A 183 18.25 22.34 4.85
CA PRO A 183 17.13 21.48 4.48
C PRO A 183 16.49 20.73 5.65
N LEU A 184 17.26 20.44 6.71
CA LEU A 184 16.76 19.78 7.92
C LEU A 184 15.81 20.65 8.76
N ASP A 185 15.80 21.97 8.54
CA ASP A 185 14.86 22.87 9.21
C ASP A 185 13.43 22.80 8.62
N TYR A 186 13.22 21.96 7.59
CA TYR A 186 11.98 21.84 6.83
C TYR A 186 11.49 20.38 6.84
N GLU A 187 10.17 20.18 6.77
CA GLU A 187 9.58 18.86 6.51
C GLU A 187 9.59 18.55 5.01
N LEU A 188 10.78 18.21 4.49
CA LEU A 188 10.97 17.87 3.08
C LEU A 188 10.73 16.38 2.82
N SER A 189 9.91 16.10 1.81
CA SER A 189 9.76 14.76 1.25
C SER A 189 9.78 14.81 -0.27
N LEU A 190 10.03 13.66 -0.90
CA LEU A 190 9.87 13.51 -2.35
C LEU A 190 8.99 12.32 -2.67
N THR A 191 8.32 12.37 -3.81
CA THR A 191 7.73 11.18 -4.43
C THR A 191 8.80 10.10 -4.66
N ASP A 192 8.58 8.88 -4.17
CA ASP A 192 9.50 7.75 -4.31
C ASP A 192 8.81 6.60 -5.05
N LEU A 193 7.66 6.17 -4.55
CA LEU A 193 6.88 5.06 -5.10
C LEU A 193 6.17 5.46 -6.39
N GLN A 194 6.05 4.50 -7.30
CA GLN A 194 5.56 4.76 -8.66
C GLN A 194 4.03 4.82 -8.75
N VAL A 195 3.35 3.80 -8.23
CA VAL A 195 1.88 3.67 -8.30
C VAL A 195 1.33 3.33 -6.92
N GLY A 196 0.21 3.93 -6.54
CA GLY A 196 -0.43 3.66 -5.25
C GLY A 196 -1.06 2.28 -5.20
N ILE A 197 -2.10 2.08 -6.01
CA ILE A 197 -2.81 0.80 -6.11
C ILE A 197 -2.72 0.30 -7.54
N SER A 198 -2.26 -0.93 -7.73
CA SER A 198 -2.27 -1.60 -9.02
C SER A 198 -3.14 -2.86 -8.96
N ILE A 199 -4.04 -3.03 -9.91
CA ILE A 199 -5.03 -4.12 -9.95
C ILE A 199 -4.90 -4.86 -11.28
N TYR A 200 -4.67 -6.18 -11.23
CA TYR A 200 -4.45 -7.02 -12.42
C TYR A 200 -5.13 -8.39 -12.32
N ASN A 201 -5.94 -8.77 -13.31
CA ASN A 201 -6.60 -10.07 -13.40
C ASN A 201 -7.41 -10.43 -12.14
N VAL A 202 -8.23 -9.49 -11.66
CA VAL A 202 -9.04 -9.62 -10.44
C VAL A 202 -10.54 -9.48 -10.74
N ARG A 203 -11.38 -10.25 -10.04
CA ARG A 203 -12.84 -10.10 -10.09
C ARG A 203 -13.45 -9.93 -8.70
N GLY A 204 -14.44 -9.04 -8.55
CA GLY A 204 -15.25 -8.94 -7.34
C GLY A 204 -14.44 -8.35 -6.18
N LEU A 205 -13.83 -7.19 -6.41
CA LEU A 205 -12.95 -6.48 -5.47
C LEU A 205 -13.60 -5.15 -5.08
N ILE A 206 -13.60 -4.81 -3.81
CA ILE A 206 -13.99 -3.48 -3.34
C ILE A 206 -12.82 -2.90 -2.53
N ILE A 207 -12.42 -1.68 -2.88
CA ILE A 207 -11.47 -0.88 -2.11
C ILE A 207 -12.20 0.36 -1.63
N SER A 208 -12.20 0.61 -0.32
CA SER A 208 -12.95 1.72 0.25
C SER A 208 -12.17 2.56 1.25
N ASP A 209 -12.54 3.84 1.35
CA ASP A 209 -12.15 4.77 2.43
C ASP A 209 -10.63 4.90 2.62
N LEU A 210 -9.92 5.21 1.53
CA LEU A 210 -8.48 5.53 1.54
C LEU A 210 -8.23 6.93 0.97
N THR A 211 -7.25 7.62 1.57
CA THR A 211 -6.57 8.74 0.90
C THR A 211 -5.32 8.21 0.21
N ILE A 212 -5.10 8.58 -1.05
CA ILE A 212 -3.98 8.13 -1.87
C ILE A 212 -3.25 9.36 -2.39
N GLN A 213 -1.96 9.49 -2.09
CA GLN A 213 -1.18 10.67 -2.42
C GLN A 213 0.30 10.36 -2.67
N GLY A 214 1.03 11.27 -3.30
CA GLY A 214 2.50 11.23 -3.31
C GLY A 214 3.15 10.20 -4.24
N PHE A 215 2.40 9.60 -5.17
CA PHE A 215 2.93 8.64 -6.15
C PHE A 215 3.41 9.33 -7.43
N ARG A 216 4.52 8.85 -8.01
CA ARG A 216 5.13 9.48 -9.21
C ARG A 216 4.27 9.37 -10.47
N GLN A 217 3.49 8.31 -10.61
CA GLN A 217 2.76 8.01 -11.84
C GLN A 217 1.25 8.07 -11.65
N ASP A 218 0.66 7.04 -11.03
CA ASP A 218 -0.80 6.94 -10.88
C ASP A 218 -1.14 6.66 -9.41
N GLY A 219 -2.18 7.29 -8.87
CA GLY A 219 -2.70 6.93 -7.55
C GLY A 219 -3.32 5.52 -7.58
N ILE A 220 -4.10 5.22 -8.62
CA ILE A 220 -4.76 3.93 -8.82
C ILE A 220 -4.63 3.55 -10.29
N ASN A 221 -4.32 2.29 -10.54
CA ASN A 221 -4.21 1.73 -11.87
C ASN A 221 -4.88 0.36 -11.94
N ALA A 222 -5.79 0.17 -12.88
CA ALA A 222 -6.50 -1.09 -13.10
C ALA A 222 -6.29 -1.53 -14.54
N HIS A 223 -5.63 -2.69 -14.71
CA HIS A 223 -5.21 -3.22 -16.00
C HIS A 223 -5.65 -4.67 -16.14
N ASP A 224 -5.92 -5.10 -17.38
CA ASP A 224 -6.13 -6.49 -17.78
C ASP A 224 -7.12 -7.29 -16.92
N ASN A 225 -8.30 -7.58 -17.48
CA ASN A 225 -9.28 -8.51 -16.88
C ASN A 225 -9.71 -8.15 -15.45
N VAL A 226 -9.88 -6.85 -15.16
CA VAL A 226 -10.49 -6.38 -13.92
C VAL A 226 -12.01 -6.29 -14.11
N PHE A 227 -12.76 -7.10 -13.36
CA PHE A 227 -14.22 -7.19 -13.48
C PHE A 227 -14.88 -7.01 -12.11
N GLU A 228 -16.04 -6.35 -12.06
CA GLU A 228 -16.78 -6.17 -10.78
C GLU A 228 -15.88 -5.57 -9.69
N CYS A 229 -15.07 -4.57 -10.07
CA CYS A 229 -14.23 -3.81 -9.15
C CYS A 229 -14.93 -2.51 -8.79
N GLU A 230 -15.02 -2.23 -7.49
CA GLU A 230 -15.60 -1.01 -6.95
C GLU A 230 -14.54 -0.23 -6.16
N LEU A 231 -14.49 1.07 -6.40
CA LEU A 231 -13.64 2.02 -5.70
C LEU A 231 -14.57 3.02 -4.99
N ALA A 232 -14.69 2.90 -3.67
CA ALA A 232 -15.67 3.66 -2.89
C ALA A 232 -14.98 4.64 -1.94
N GLU A 233 -15.47 5.88 -1.87
CA GLU A 233 -15.00 6.87 -0.89
C GLU A 233 -13.48 7.16 -0.93
N LEU A 234 -12.85 6.98 -2.09
CA LEU A 234 -11.42 7.25 -2.26
C LEU A 234 -11.16 8.74 -2.45
N ARG A 235 -10.06 9.22 -1.86
CA ARG A 235 -9.56 10.59 -2.03
C ARG A 235 -8.19 10.55 -2.67
N VAL A 236 -8.04 11.20 -3.83
CA VAL A 236 -6.74 11.35 -4.49
C VAL A 236 -6.26 12.79 -4.31
N ARG A 237 -5.01 12.98 -3.88
CA ARG A 237 -4.40 14.28 -3.59
C ARG A 237 -3.02 14.41 -4.20
#